data_AF-A0A9Q3ZNM8-F1
#
_entry.id   AF-A0A9Q3ZNM8-F1
#
_cell.length_a   1.000
_cell.length_b   1.000
_cell.length_c   1.000
_cell.angle_alpha   90.00
_cell.angle_beta   90.00
_cell.angle_gamma   90.00
#
_symmetry.space_group_name_H-M   'P 1'
#
loop_
_entity.id
_entity.type
_entity.pdbx_description
1 polymer ?
#
loop_
_entity_poly.entity_id
_entity_poly.type
_entity_poly.pdbx_seq_one_letter_code
_entity_poly.pdbx_strand_id
1 'polypeptide(L)'
;MTHVIIRGNNGRRHEVDFEKADISVEVFVNEQNVELVIEALDEGRPWQKKRFALVSLPRSDFDKAMADAARMRTSSIKAVE
;
A
#
# COMPACT_ATOMS: atom_id res chain seq x y z
N MET A 1 7.48 10.54 -5.60
CA MET A 1 7.53 10.58 -4.13
C MET A 1 6.60 9.51 -3.63
N THR A 2 7.15 8.43 -3.08
CA THR A 2 6.36 7.35 -2.50
C THR A 2 6.16 7.65 -1.03
N HIS A 3 4.92 7.59 -0.56
CA HIS A 3 4.58 7.80 0.84
C HIS A 3 3.43 6.91 1.26
N VAL A 4 3.34 6.66 2.56
CA VAL A 4 2.16 6.04 3.19
C VAL A 4 1.57 7.05 4.15
N ILE A 5 0.28 7.34 4.01
CA ILE A 5 -0.47 8.25 4.88
C ILE A 5 -1.57 7.45 5.57
N ILE A 6 -1.57 7.46 6.90
CA ILE A 6 -2.60 6.83 7.73
C ILE A 6 -3.24 7.91 8.59
N ARG A 7 -4.57 7.94 8.64
CA ARG A 7 -5.34 8.78 9.57
C ARG A 7 -6.14 7.91 10.51
N GLY A 8 -5.85 8.01 11.80
CA GLY A 8 -6.59 7.31 12.84
C GLY A 8 -7.92 7.99 13.17
N ASN A 9 -8.71 7.36 14.04
CA ASN A 9 -10.01 7.88 14.49
C ASN A 9 -9.91 9.26 15.17
N ASN A 10 -8.74 9.61 15.72
CA ASN A 10 -8.48 10.94 16.30
C ASN A 10 -8.14 12.01 15.25
N GLY A 11 -8.19 11.68 13.95
CA GLY A 11 -7.88 12.58 12.83
C GLY A 11 -6.39 12.87 12.64
N ARG A 12 -5.49 12.33 13.47
CA ARG A 12 -4.05 12.58 13.35
C ARG A 12 -3.49 11.89 12.10
N ARG A 13 -2.70 12.65 11.33
CA ARG A 13 -1.95 12.15 10.18
C ARG A 13 -0.64 11.53 10.65
N HIS A 14 -0.44 10.28 10.28
CA HIS A 14 0.84 9.58 10.33
C HIS A 14 1.33 9.40 8.91
N GLU A 15 2.58 9.77 8.65
CA GLU A 15 3.17 9.73 7.32
C GLU A 15 4.55 9.11 7.36
N VAL A 16 4.77 8.16 6.47
CA VAL A 16 6.09 7.61 6.15
C VAL A 16 6.45 8.12 4.77
N ASP A 17 7.48 8.97 4.69
CA ASP A 17 8.05 9.46 3.44
C ASP A 17 9.26 8.59 3.06
N PHE A 18 9.18 7.94 1.89
CA PHE A 18 10.27 7.13 1.32
C PHE A 18 11.22 7.99 0.46
N GLU A 19 10.95 9.28 0.32
CA GLU A 19 11.70 10.25 -0.47
C GLU A 19 11.90 9.77 -1.93
N LYS A 20 13.16 9.58 -2.33
CA LYS A 20 13.59 9.04 -3.62
C LYS A 20 14.26 7.68 -3.48
N ALA A 21 14.12 7.01 -2.33
CA ALA A 21 14.67 5.68 -2.16
C ALA A 21 13.93 4.68 -3.07
N ASP A 22 14.67 3.72 -3.61
CA ASP A 22 14.07 2.54 -4.20
C ASP A 22 13.33 1.77 -3.10
N ILE A 23 12.22 1.14 -3.47
CA ILE A 23 11.38 0.42 -2.51
C ILE A 23 11.13 -1.02 -2.96
N SER A 24 11.01 -1.93 -1.99
CA SER A 24 10.33 -3.20 -2.18
C SER A 24 8.86 -3.07 -1.76
N VAL A 25 8.00 -3.83 -2.42
CA VAL A 25 6.59 -3.98 -2.06
C VAL A 25 6.27 -5.47 -2.06
N GLU A 26 5.85 -5.99 -0.93
CA GLU A 26 5.48 -7.39 -0.74
C GLU A 26 4.04 -7.48 -0.24
N VAL A 27 3.31 -8.49 -0.75
CA VAL A 27 1.93 -8.75 -0.36
C VAL A 27 1.83 -10.17 0.16
N PHE A 28 1.40 -10.31 1.41
CA PHE A 28 1.10 -11.59 2.04
C PHE A 28 -0.41 -11.71 2.18
N VAL A 29 -0.96 -12.87 1.83
CA VAL A 29 -2.40 -13.12 1.88
C VAL A 29 -2.64 -14.40 2.65
N ASN A 30 -3.50 -14.35 3.67
CA ASN A 30 -4.03 -15.52 4.35
C ASN A 30 -5.56 -15.50 4.32
N GLU A 31 -6.23 -16.37 5.09
CA GLU A 31 -7.70 -16.45 5.07
C GLU A 31 -8.39 -15.21 5.63
N GLN A 32 -7.76 -14.52 6.59
CA GLN A 32 -8.37 -13.42 7.33
C GLN A 32 -7.88 -12.06 6.86
N ASN A 33 -6.60 -11.96 6.48
CA ASN A 33 -5.93 -10.70 6.26
C ASN A 33 -5.09 -10.68 4.98
N VAL A 34 -4.92 -9.47 4.46
CA VAL A 34 -3.90 -9.11 3.49
C VAL A 34 -2.93 -8.17 4.19
N GLU A 35 -1.64 -8.51 4.15
CA GLU A 35 -0.56 -7.67 4.67
C GLU A 35 0.25 -7.10 3.51
N LEU A 36 0.37 -5.79 3.47
CA LEU A 36 1.21 -5.05 2.53
C LEU A 36 2.43 -4.54 3.29
N VAL A 37 3.61 -4.97 2.86
CA VAL A 37 4.89 -4.51 3.40
C VAL A 37 5.58 -3.65 2.35
N ILE A 38 5.98 -2.46 2.74
CA ILE A 38 6.73 -1.52 1.89
C ILE A 38 8.00 -1.16 2.65
N GLU A 39 9.16 -1.38 2.04
CA GLU A 39 10.45 -1.04 2.64
C GLU A 39 11.28 -0.19 1.70
N ALA A 40 12.00 0.80 2.23
CA ALA A 40 13.08 1.44 1.49
C ALA A 40 14.30 0.52 1.44
N LEU A 41 14.89 0.38 0.25
CA LEU A 41 16.13 -0.35 -0.01
C LEU A 41 17.36 0.50 0.36
N ASP A 42 17.33 1.13 1.53
CA ASP A 42 18.40 2.01 2.02
C ASP A 42 19.65 1.17 2.38
N GLU A 43 20.63 1.10 1.47
CA GLU A 43 21.94 0.51 1.78
C GLU A 43 22.65 1.31 2.89
N GLY A 44 23.18 0.63 3.90
CA GLY A 44 23.98 1.23 4.96
C GLY A 44 23.22 1.91 6.11
N ARG A 45 21.87 1.93 6.12
CA ARG A 45 21.11 2.37 7.32
C ARG A 45 21.02 1.25 8.37
N PRO A 46 21.20 1.57 9.67
CA PRO A 46 20.83 0.66 10.75
C PRO A 46 19.36 0.26 10.67
N TRP A 47 19.02 -0.98 11.02
CA TRP A 47 17.68 -1.53 10.85
C TRP A 47 16.59 -0.69 11.54
N GLN A 48 16.89 -0.06 12.68
CA GLN A 48 15.95 0.80 13.42
C GLN A 48 15.58 2.09 12.70
N LYS A 49 16.38 2.49 11.69
CA LYS A 49 16.19 3.71 10.90
C LYS A 49 15.72 3.41 9.47
N LYS A 50 15.46 2.14 9.14
CA LYS A 50 14.86 1.77 7.88
C LYS A 50 13.45 2.34 7.82
N ARG A 51 13.14 2.96 6.69
CA ARG A 51 11.78 3.43 6.39
C ARG A 51 11.00 2.22 5.94
N PHE A 52 9.95 1.90 6.68
CA PHE A 52 9.06 0.82 6.37
C PHE A 52 7.63 1.21 6.70
N ALA A 53 6.69 0.60 6.00
CA ALA A 53 5.28 0.64 6.34
C ALA A 53 4.71 -0.77 6.22
N LEU A 54 3.96 -1.18 7.24
CA LEU A 54 3.18 -2.42 7.22
C LEU A 54 1.71 -2.06 7.39
N VAL A 55 0.88 -2.54 6.48
CA VAL A 55 -0.57 -2.35 6.53
C VAL A 55 -1.21 -3.73 6.52
N SER A 56 -1.99 -4.03 7.55
CA SER A 56 -2.80 -5.25 7.65
C SER A 56 -4.27 -4.88 7.48
N LEU A 57 -4.94 -5.52 6.52
CA LEU A 57 -6.34 -5.25 6.17
C LEU A 57 -7.14 -6.55 6.23
N PRO A 58 -8.42 -6.51 6.63
CA PRO A 58 -9.32 -7.64 6.44
C PRO A 58 -9.38 -8.04 4.97
N ARG A 59 -9.17 -9.33 4.69
CA ARG A 59 -9.12 -9.84 3.32
C ARG A 59 -10.42 -9.58 2.56
N SER A 60 -11.57 -9.72 3.21
CA SER A 60 -12.88 -9.46 2.59
C SER A 60 -13.00 -8.05 2.03
N ASP A 61 -12.48 -7.05 2.78
CA ASP A 61 -12.55 -5.65 2.39
C ASP A 61 -11.56 -5.34 1.28
N PHE A 62 -10.35 -5.94 1.34
CA PHE A 62 -9.35 -5.82 0.29
C PHE A 62 -9.84 -6.42 -1.04
N ASP A 63 -10.36 -7.65 -1.01
CA ASP A 63 -10.85 -8.36 -2.20
C ASP A 63 -11.99 -7.57 -2.86
N LYS A 64 -12.92 -7.03 -2.06
CA LYS A 64 -13.99 -6.16 -2.54
C LYS A 64 -13.44 -4.90 -3.21
N ALA A 65 -12.53 -4.19 -2.56
CA ALA A 65 -11.93 -2.97 -3.09
C ALA A 65 -11.17 -3.23 -4.41
N MET A 66 -10.45 -4.35 -4.50
CA MET A 66 -9.74 -4.76 -5.73
C MET A 66 -10.70 -5.12 -6.87
N ALA A 67 -11.78 -5.83 -6.57
CA ALA A 67 -12.82 -6.15 -7.55
C ALA A 67 -13.48 -4.88 -8.10
N ASP A 68 -13.80 -3.92 -7.22
CA ASP A 68 -14.37 -2.63 -7.61
C ASP A 68 -13.39 -1.83 -8.48
N ALA A 69 -12.11 -1.78 -8.11
CA ALA A 69 -11.06 -1.12 -8.89
C ALA A 69 -10.88 -1.75 -10.28
N ALA A 70 -10.93 -3.08 -10.39
CA ALA A 70 -10.83 -3.78 -11.68
C ALA A 70 -12.02 -3.42 -12.60
N ARG A 71 -13.24 -3.35 -12.05
CA ARG A 71 -14.44 -2.98 -12.83
C ARG A 71 -14.36 -1.55 -13.37
N MET A 72 -13.82 -0.61 -12.60
CA MET A 72 -13.65 0.78 -13.06
C MET A 72 -12.66 0.91 -14.24
N ARG A 73 -11.71 -0.02 -14.38
CA ARG A 73 -10.77 -0.01 -15.51
C ARG A 73 -11.38 -0.54 -16.81
N THR A 74 -12.45 -1.32 -16.73
CA THR A 74 -13.13 -1.87 -17.91
C THR A 74 -14.07 -0.86 -18.56
N SER A 75 -14.65 0.06 -17.78
CA SER A 75 -15.59 1.08 -18.28
C SER A 75 -14.93 2.25 -19.04
N SER A 76 -13.60 2.36 -19.06
CA SER A 76 -12.86 3.36 -19.82
C SER A 76 -12.49 2.92 -21.24
N ILE A 77 -12.81 1.67 -21.65
CA ILE A 77 -12.72 1.25 -23.05
C ILE A 77 -14.10 1.47 -23.70
N LYS A 78 -14.42 2.73 -24.03
CA LYS A 78 -15.37 2.97 -25.12
C LYS A 78 -14.60 2.88 -26.42
N ALA A 79 -14.83 1.79 -27.15
CA ALA A 79 -14.50 1.72 -28.57
C ALA A 79 -15.16 2.91 -29.26
N VAL A 80 -14.33 3.76 -29.87
CA VAL A 80 -14.78 4.79 -30.81
C VAL A 80 -14.72 4.12 -32.18
N GLU A 81 -15.89 3.86 -32.76
CA GLU A 81 -16.03 3.52 -34.19
C GLU A 81 -15.61 4.70 -35.07
#